data_AF-A0A225UQ04-F1
#
_entry.id   AF-A0A225UQ04-F1
#
_cell.length_a   1.000
_cell.length_b   1.000
_cell.length_c   1.000
_cell.angle_alpha   90.00
_cell.angle_beta   90.00
_cell.angle_gamma   90.00
#
_symmetry.space_group_name_H-M   'P 1'
#
loop_
_entity.id
_entity.type
_entity.pdbx_description
1 polymer ?
#
loop_
_entity_poly.entity_id
_entity_poly.type
_entity_poly.pdbx_seq_one_letter_code
_entity_poly.pdbx_strand_id
1 'polypeptide(L)'
;MLRDTPFIAYDAVEPFDTSLSLDKRRAWWDKFQYTASSGGWWEQELCTRLYSRLSHNSGTKAWVQQLPESVRRSWKALRPVLQGILQVFRVSG
;
A
#
# COMPACT_ATOMS: atom_id res chain seq x y z
N MET A 1 25.38 -8.67 17.35
CA MET A 1 24.77 -7.60 16.53
C MET A 1 23.27 -7.80 16.52
N LEU A 2 22.57 -7.16 17.44
CA LEU A 2 21.10 -7.14 17.44
C LEU A 2 20.68 -6.18 16.32
N ARG A 3 19.84 -6.64 15.39
CA ARG A 3 19.22 -5.75 14.41
C ARG A 3 18.14 -4.99 15.17
N ASP A 4 18.45 -3.75 15.57
CA ASP A 4 17.49 -2.75 16.08
C ASP A 4 16.56 -2.29 14.96
N THR A 5 15.85 -3.22 14.30
CA THR A 5 14.69 -2.85 13.50
C THR A 5 13.58 -2.57 14.49
N PRO A 6 13.13 -1.31 14.65
CA PRO A 6 11.95 -1.04 15.45
C PRO A 6 10.83 -1.91 14.90
N PHE A 7 10.17 -2.66 15.79
CA PHE A 7 8.93 -3.34 15.45
C PHE A 7 7.90 -2.25 15.17
N ILE A 8 7.84 -1.76 13.93
CA ILE A 8 6.87 -0.74 13.55
C ILE A 8 5.52 -1.43 13.58
N ALA A 9 4.74 -1.07 14.60
CA ALA A 9 3.42 -1.60 14.83
C ALA A 9 2.55 -1.31 13.59
N TYR A 10 1.80 -2.31 13.13
CA TYR A 10 1.01 -2.26 11.90
C TYR A 10 -0.03 -1.12 11.87
N ASP A 11 -0.48 -0.72 13.06
CA ASP A 11 -1.32 0.42 13.39
C ASP A 11 -0.66 1.78 13.10
N ALA A 12 0.65 1.82 12.84
CA ALA A 12 1.34 3.05 12.46
C ALA A 12 0.92 3.58 11.08
N VAL A 13 0.40 2.74 10.17
CA VAL A 13 -0.09 3.19 8.86
C VAL A 13 -1.61 3.30 8.88
N GLU A 14 -2.13 4.53 8.75
CA GLU A 14 -3.56 4.78 8.65
C GLU A 14 -4.22 4.12 7.42
N PRO A 15 -5.55 3.92 7.40
CA PRO A 15 -6.28 3.54 6.18
C PRO A 15 -6.03 4.50 5.02
N PHE A 16 -6.09 3.99 3.78
CA PHE A 16 -5.89 4.82 2.61
C PHE A 16 -7.15 5.65 2.33
N ASP A 17 -6.98 6.97 2.21
CA ASP A 17 -8.07 7.90 1.93
C ASP A 17 -7.86 8.56 0.56
N THR A 18 -8.79 8.28 -0.36
CA THR A 18 -8.76 8.82 -1.73
C THR A 18 -9.15 10.30 -1.80
N SER A 19 -9.81 10.83 -0.77
CA SER A 19 -10.21 12.24 -0.71
C SER A 19 -9.03 13.17 -0.41
N LEU A 20 -7.92 12.61 0.07
CA LEU A 20 -6.70 13.36 0.35
C LEU A 20 -6.05 13.90 -0.93
N SER A 21 -5.34 15.02 -0.77
CA SER A 21 -4.51 15.58 -1.84
C SER A 21 -3.47 14.56 -2.32
N LEU A 22 -3.01 14.74 -3.55
CA LEU A 22 -2.05 13.83 -4.18
C LEU A 22 -0.76 13.70 -3.36
N ASP A 23 -0.27 14.80 -2.77
CA ASP A 23 0.92 14.79 -1.90
C ASP A 23 0.71 13.98 -0.62
N LYS A 24 -0.47 14.07 0.00
CA LYS A 24 -0.80 13.26 1.18
C LYS A 24 -0.92 11.78 0.82
N ARG A 25 -1.49 11.45 -0.34
CA ARG A 25 -1.55 10.07 -0.86
C ARG A 25 -0.16 9.51 -1.16
N ARG A 26 0.77 10.33 -1.67
CA ARG A 26 2.18 9.96 -1.84
C ARG A 26 2.87 9.73 -0.50
N ALA A 27 2.75 10.67 0.44
CA ALA A 27 3.35 10.55 1.77
C ALA A 27 2.86 9.29 2.51
N TRP A 28 1.58 8.95 2.35
CA TRP A 28 1.02 7.71 2.87
C TRP A 28 1.70 6.46 2.28
N TRP A 29 1.92 6.45 0.96
CA TRP A 29 2.60 5.34 0.29
C TRP A 29 4.06 5.21 0.69
N ASP A 30 4.79 6.33 0.77
CA ASP A 30 6.17 6.35 1.27
C ASP A 30 6.23 5.79 2.70
N LYS A 31 5.29 6.19 3.57
CA LYS A 31 5.17 5.67 4.94
C LYS A 31 4.88 4.17 4.97
N PHE A 32 3.98 3.68 4.10
CA PHE A 32 3.72 2.24 3.97
C PHE A 32 4.96 1.49 3.50
N GLN A 33 5.67 1.99 2.48
CA GLN A 33 6.91 1.38 1.97
C GLN A 33 8.03 1.37 3.01
N TYR A 34 8.18 2.45 3.78
CA TYR A 34 9.13 2.53 4.88
C TYR A 34 8.82 1.49 5.96
N THR A 35 7.54 1.36 6.32
CA THR A 35 7.07 0.38 7.30
C THR A 35 7.26 -1.06 6.80
N ALA A 36 6.91 -1.31 5.55
CA ALA A 36 7.13 -2.58 4.86
C ALA A 36 8.61 -3.00 4.85
N SER A 37 9.50 -2.05 4.58
CA SER A 37 10.95 -2.30 4.51
C SER A 37 11.56 -2.49 5.90
N SER A 38 11.05 -1.78 6.90
CA SER A 38 11.55 -1.83 8.29
C SER A 38 11.00 -3.01 9.07
N GLY A 39 9.78 -3.46 8.77
CA GLY A 39 9.09 -4.53 9.48
C GLY A 39 9.49 -5.95 9.05
N GLY A 40 10.26 -6.11 7.98
CA GLY A 40 10.72 -7.43 7.50
C GLY A 40 9.57 -8.37 7.09
N TRP A 41 8.43 -7.82 6.68
CA TRP A 41 7.23 -8.60 6.38
C TRP A 41 7.36 -9.41 5.10
N TRP A 42 6.71 -10.57 5.08
CA TRP A 42 6.70 -11.46 3.93
C TRP A 42 5.80 -10.88 2.83
N GLU A 43 6.08 -11.20 1.56
CA GLU A 43 5.35 -10.61 0.42
C GLU A 43 3.82 -10.79 0.49
N GLN A 44 3.36 -11.96 0.94
CA GLN A 44 1.93 -12.23 1.13
C GLN A 44 1.31 -11.36 2.23
N GLU A 45 2.07 -11.10 3.28
CA GLU A 45 1.63 -10.30 4.41
C GLU A 45 1.57 -8.82 4.05
N LEU A 46 2.53 -8.35 3.26
CA LEU A 46 2.51 -7.01 2.64
C LEU A 46 1.26 -6.80 1.80
N CYS A 47 0.95 -7.74 0.90
CA CYS A 47 -0.26 -7.66 0.08
C CYS A 47 -1.52 -7.64 0.95
N THR A 48 -1.63 -8.54 1.93
CA THR A 48 -2.81 -8.64 2.81
C THR A 48 -3.02 -7.35 3.62
N ARG A 49 -1.95 -6.81 4.20
CA ARG A 49 -1.97 -5.58 4.99
C ARG A 49 -2.32 -4.36 4.13
N LEU A 50 -1.74 -4.27 2.94
CA LEU A 50 -2.08 -3.24 1.97
C LEU A 50 -3.57 -3.30 1.61
N TYR A 51 -4.10 -4.49 1.29
CA TYR A 51 -5.50 -4.65 0.94
C TYR A 51 -6.43 -4.31 2.08
N SER A 52 -6.07 -4.62 3.33
CA SER A 52 -6.82 -4.17 4.49
C SER A 52 -6.94 -2.64 4.50
N ARG A 53 -5.84 -1.90 4.28
CA ARG A 53 -5.87 -0.42 4.24
C ARG A 53 -6.61 0.16 3.04
N LEU A 54 -6.55 -0.49 1.88
CA LEU A 54 -7.26 -0.09 0.66
C LEU A 54 -8.74 -0.48 0.66
N SER A 55 -9.13 -1.51 1.42
CA SER A 55 -10.51 -2.04 1.45
C SER A 55 -11.52 -1.07 2.06
N HIS A 56 -11.05 -0.12 2.86
CA HIS A 56 -11.86 0.95 3.42
C HIS A 56 -12.42 1.90 2.36
N ASN A 57 -11.88 1.87 1.14
CA ASN A 57 -12.33 2.70 0.05
C ASN A 57 -12.81 1.84 -1.14
N SER A 58 -14.05 2.07 -1.55
CA SER A 58 -14.73 1.34 -2.62
C SER A 58 -14.03 1.47 -3.96
N GLY A 59 -13.48 2.65 -4.28
CA GLY A 59 -12.76 2.92 -5.52
C GLY A 59 -11.46 2.13 -5.63
N THR A 60 -10.65 2.13 -4.56
CA THR A 60 -9.43 1.33 -4.52
C THR A 60 -9.70 -0.17 -4.43
N LYS A 61 -10.76 -0.59 -3.75
CA LYS A 61 -11.17 -2.00 -3.72
C LYS A 61 -11.55 -2.51 -5.10
N ALA A 62 -12.38 -1.77 -5.83
CA ALA A 62 -12.78 -2.12 -7.19
C ALA A 62 -11.56 -2.15 -8.13
N TRP A 63 -10.66 -1.19 -7.97
CA TRP A 63 -9.41 -1.15 -8.74
C TRP A 63 -8.50 -2.35 -8.44
N VAL A 64 -8.28 -2.70 -7.17
CA VAL A 64 -7.49 -3.90 -6.80
C VAL A 64 -8.09 -5.13 -7.45
N GLN A 65 -9.41 -5.28 -7.47
CA GLN A 65 -10.08 -6.43 -8.10
C GLN A 65 -9.91 -6.50 -9.63
N GLN A 66 -9.63 -5.38 -10.30
CA GLN A 66 -9.32 -5.36 -11.74
C GLN A 66 -7.92 -5.89 -12.05
N LEU A 67 -7.01 -5.93 -11.06
CA LEU A 67 -5.67 -6.46 -11.28
C LEU A 67 -5.67 -7.99 -11.42
N PRO A 68 -4.80 -8.54 -12.30
CA PRO A 68 -4.59 -9.98 -12.39
C PRO A 68 -4.18 -10.57 -11.04
N GLU A 69 -4.64 -11.77 -10.73
CA GLU A 69 -4.30 -12.47 -9.48
C GLU A 69 -2.79 -12.64 -9.28
N SER A 70 -2.05 -12.89 -10.36
CA SER A 70 -0.58 -12.96 -10.35
C SER A 70 0.06 -11.67 -9.85
N VAL A 71 -0.50 -10.52 -10.22
CA VAL A 71 -0.06 -9.20 -9.75
C VAL A 71 -0.51 -8.98 -8.31
N ARG A 72 -1.76 -9.34 -7.97
CA ARG A 72 -2.30 -9.16 -6.62
C ARG A 72 -1.57 -9.95 -5.54
N ARG A 73 -1.04 -11.13 -5.88
CA ARG A 73 -0.31 -11.99 -4.94
C ARG A 73 1.18 -11.72 -4.88
N SER A 74 1.72 -10.90 -5.78
CA SER A 74 3.15 -10.59 -5.84
C SER A 74 3.41 -9.14 -5.48
N TRP A 75 4.00 -8.89 -4.31
CA TRP A 75 4.38 -7.54 -3.89
C TRP A 75 5.30 -6.86 -4.91
N LYS A 76 6.25 -7.60 -5.49
CA LYS A 76 7.16 -7.10 -6.54
C LYS A 76 6.43 -6.60 -7.78
N ALA A 77 5.38 -7.29 -8.21
CA ALA A 77 4.57 -6.87 -9.36
C ALA A 77 3.59 -5.76 -9.01
N LEU A 78 3.04 -5.79 -7.80
CA LEU A 78 2.03 -4.84 -7.31
C LEU A 78 2.62 -3.45 -7.02
N ARG A 79 3.83 -3.39 -6.44
CA ARG A 79 4.50 -2.15 -6.03
C ARG A 79 4.63 -1.11 -7.17
N PRO A 80 5.19 -1.43 -8.36
CA PRO A 80 5.29 -0.45 -9.44
C PRO A 80 3.93 -0.03 -9.99
N VAL A 81 2.95 -0.94 -10.00
CA VAL A 81 1.58 -0.64 -10.45
C VAL A 81 0.92 0.36 -9.51
N LEU A 82 1.01 0.14 -8.19
CA LEU A 82 0.50 1.07 -7.18
C LEU A 82 1.22 2.40 -7.18
N GLN A 83 2.55 2.39 -7.32
CA GLN A 83 3.32 3.62 -7.43
C GLN A 83 2.86 4.44 -8.64
N GLY A 84 2.68 3.80 -9.80
CA GLY A 84 2.12 4.45 -10.97
C GLY A 84 0.74 5.02 -10.69
N ILE A 85 -0.12 4.27 -10.01
CA ILE A 85 -1.51 4.65 -9.74
C ILE A 85 -1.65 5.76 -8.70
N LEU A 86 -0.87 5.74 -7.64
CA LEU A 86 -0.84 6.82 -6.66
C LEU A 86 -0.24 8.10 -7.24
N GLN A 87 0.56 7.99 -8.30
CA GLN A 87 1.09 9.12 -9.04
C GLN A 87 0.19 9.58 -10.22
N VAL A 88 -0.62 8.68 -10.79
CA VAL A 88 -1.44 8.93 -12.00
C VAL A 88 -2.94 9.11 -11.70
N PHE A 89 -3.45 8.70 -10.52
CA PHE A 89 -4.85 8.95 -10.13
C PHE A 89 -5.11 10.44 -9.86
N ARG A 90 -5.37 11.15 -10.95
CA ARG A 90 -6.62 11.87 -11.15
C ARG A 90 -7.74 10.85 -10.90
N VAL A 91 -8.28 10.81 -9.68
CA VAL A 91 -9.57 10.15 -9.45
C VAL A 91 -10.51 10.93 -10.38
N SER A 92 -10.83 10.34 -11.52
CA SER A 92 -11.75 10.97 -12.47
C SER A 92 -13.12 10.82 -11.83
N GLY A 93 -13.47 11.80 -11.00
CA GLY A 93 -14.86 12.19 -10.75
C GLY A 93 -15.32 13.06 -11.90
#